data_AF-A0A1Y4S6M9-F1
#
_entry.id   AF-A0A1Y4S6M9-F1
#
_cell.length_a   1.000
_cell.length_b   1.000
_cell.length_c   1.000
_cell.angle_alpha   90.00
_cell.angle_beta   90.00
_cell.angle_gamma   90.00
#
_symmetry.space_group_name_H-M   'P 1'
#
loop_
_entity.id
_entity.type
_entity.pdbx_description
1 polymer ?
#
loop_
_entity_poly.entity_id
_entity_poly.type
_entity_poly.pdbx_seq_one_letter_code
_entity_poly.pdbx_strand_id
1 'polypeptide(L)'
;MMSPSDEERIVAMVDSFTKTVARNFSRNLKRAKANAEKHYSDEPVDYFLENLSHEDRYPSDYFVLYADELSCVVHSEALYKALCSLPEKQRNVLLFDFWYAFTDVEIAKRMEVTTRTVYNLRRRAFQAIRTFYEQGSSEP
;
A
#
# COMPACT_ATOMS: atom_id res chain seq x y z
N MET A 1 -39.38 8.28 70.17
CA MET A 1 -38.17 8.55 69.36
C MET A 1 -37.73 9.96 69.71
N MET A 2 -36.52 10.16 70.25
CA MET A 2 -36.01 11.51 70.47
C MET A 2 -35.83 12.21 69.13
N SER A 3 -36.18 13.50 69.05
CA SER A 3 -35.92 14.29 67.86
C SER A 3 -34.41 14.43 67.66
N PRO A 4 -33.89 14.26 66.43
CA PRO A 4 -32.46 14.39 66.17
C PRO A 4 -31.98 15.79 66.55
N SER A 5 -30.75 15.86 67.05
CA SER A 5 -30.06 17.10 67.39
C SER A 5 -29.91 17.99 66.14
N ASP A 6 -29.79 19.29 66.33
CA ASP A 6 -29.62 20.22 65.22
C ASP A 6 -28.33 19.94 64.42
N GLU A 7 -27.27 19.48 65.08
CA GLU A 7 -26.04 19.04 64.40
C GLU A 7 -26.29 17.83 63.48
N GLU A 8 -27.05 16.83 63.95
CA GLU A 8 -27.39 15.64 63.16
C GLU A 8 -28.24 16.01 61.94
N ARG A 9 -29.15 16.99 62.10
CA ARG A 9 -29.96 17.52 61.01
C ARG A 9 -29.11 18.26 59.99
N ILE A 10 -28.16 19.09 60.43
CA ILE A 10 -27.22 19.81 59.55
C ILE A 10 -26.38 18.82 58.75
N VAL A 11 -25.81 17.81 59.40
CA VAL A 11 -25.02 16.76 58.73
C VAL A 11 -25.86 16.01 57.70
N ALA A 12 -27.09 15.61 58.05
CA ALA A 12 -27.99 14.91 57.13
C ALA A 12 -28.38 15.78 55.91
N MET A 13 -28.58 17.09 56.10
CA MET A 13 -28.87 18.02 55.00
C MET A 13 -27.68 18.14 54.04
N VAL A 14 -26.46 18.30 54.55
CA VAL A 14 -25.24 18.43 53.74
C VAL A 14 -24.94 17.12 53.01
N ASP A 15 -25.09 15.98 53.67
CA ASP A 15 -24.92 14.65 53.07
C ASP A 15 -25.93 14.41 51.94
N SER A 16 -27.21 14.71 52.17
CA SER A 16 -28.27 14.61 51.16
C SER A 16 -28.00 15.51 49.95
N PHE A 17 -27.57 16.75 50.19
CA PHE A 17 -27.18 17.69 49.14
C PHE A 17 -26.02 17.13 48.31
N THR A 18 -24.94 16.70 48.97
CA THR A 18 -23.71 16.21 48.32
C THR A 18 -24.00 14.96 47.49
N LYS A 19 -24.77 14.01 48.02
CA LYS A 19 -25.21 12.80 47.30
C LYS A 19 -26.05 13.15 46.07
N THR A 20 -26.88 14.17 46.17
CA THR A 20 -27.72 14.63 45.05
C THR A 20 -26.88 15.27 43.95
N VAL A 21 -25.93 16.14 44.31
CA VAL A 21 -24.99 16.76 43.37
C VAL A 21 -24.15 15.70 42.66
N ALA A 22 -23.55 14.76 43.39
CA ALA A 22 -22.73 13.69 42.80
C ALA A 22 -23.54 12.80 41.84
N ARG A 23 -24.77 12.44 42.22
CA ARG A 23 -25.67 11.65 41.37
C ARG A 23 -26.03 12.39 40.08
N ASN A 24 -26.35 13.67 40.17
CA ASN A 24 -26.70 14.50 39.01
C ASN A 24 -25.50 14.70 38.09
N PHE A 25 -24.31 14.92 38.65
CA PHE A 25 -23.07 15.01 37.88
C PHE A 25 -22.80 13.73 37.07
N SER A 26 -22.90 12.56 37.72
CA SER A 26 -22.75 11.26 37.04
C SER A 26 -23.77 11.07 35.91
N ARG A 27 -25.04 11.45 36.15
CA ARG A 27 -26.09 11.39 35.12
C ARG A 27 -25.81 12.32 33.95
N ASN A 28 -25.31 13.53 34.22
CA ASN A 28 -24.97 14.49 33.18
C ASN A 28 -23.80 13.99 32.32
N LEU A 29 -22.76 13.42 32.93
CA LEU A 29 -21.65 12.79 32.18
C LEU A 29 -22.14 11.65 31.27
N LYS A 30 -23.01 10.78 31.78
CA LYS A 30 -23.58 9.68 30.98
C LYS A 30 -24.41 10.20 29.80
N ARG A 31 -25.22 11.25 30.01
CA ARG A 31 -25.99 11.89 28.93
C ARG A 31 -25.08 12.57 27.91
N ALA A 32 -24.03 13.26 28.37
CA ALA A 32 -23.06 13.91 27.49
C ALA A 32 -22.34 12.90 26.59
N LYS A 33 -21.89 11.78 27.16
CA LYS A 33 -21.29 10.67 26.41
C LYS A 33 -22.26 10.07 25.40
N ALA A 34 -23.48 9.74 25.82
CA ALA A 34 -24.50 9.17 24.92
C ALA A 34 -24.90 10.14 23.79
N ASN A 35 -24.92 11.45 24.06
CA ASN A 35 -25.15 12.46 23.02
C ASN A 35 -23.96 12.57 22.08
N ALA A 36 -22.73 12.54 22.60
CA ALA A 36 -21.52 12.52 21.78
C ALA A 36 -21.52 11.29 20.86
N GLU A 37 -21.80 10.10 21.37
CA GLU A 37 -21.88 8.86 20.58
C GLU A 37 -22.98 8.89 19.50
N LYS A 38 -24.12 9.55 19.75
CA LYS A 38 -25.18 9.74 18.72
C LYS A 38 -24.76 10.65 17.57
N HIS A 39 -23.85 11.59 17.84
CA HIS A 39 -23.39 12.59 16.89
C HIS A 39 -21.95 12.33 16.40
N TYR A 40 -21.31 11.29 16.91
CA TYR A 40 -20.04 10.79 16.42
C TYR A 40 -20.36 9.94 15.18
N SER A 41 -20.32 10.56 14.01
CA SER A 41 -20.12 9.80 12.79
C SER A 41 -18.64 9.42 12.76
N ASP A 42 -18.33 8.13 12.63
CA ASP A 42 -17.10 7.74 11.96
C ASP A 42 -17.18 8.37 10.57
N GLU A 43 -16.60 9.56 10.40
CA GLU A 43 -16.26 10.02 9.06
C GLU A 43 -15.43 8.88 8.47
N PRO A 44 -15.85 8.26 7.35
CA PRO A 44 -15.33 6.96 7.02
C PRO A 44 -13.83 7.10 6.85
N VAL A 45 -13.06 6.34 7.62
CA VAL A 45 -11.64 6.13 7.33
C VAL A 45 -11.48 5.73 5.85
N ASP A 46 -12.51 5.09 5.28
CA ASP A 46 -12.69 4.82 3.86
C ASP A 46 -12.66 6.06 2.96
N TYR A 47 -13.24 7.21 3.35
CA TYR A 47 -13.16 8.46 2.57
C TYR A 47 -11.73 9.03 2.56
N PHE A 48 -11.03 8.95 3.68
CA PHE A 48 -9.60 9.30 3.74
C PHE A 48 -8.73 8.31 2.94
N LEU A 49 -9.10 7.02 2.90
CA LEU A 49 -8.44 6.01 2.07
C LEU A 49 -8.73 6.16 0.57
N GLU A 50 -9.94 6.56 0.19
CA GLU A 50 -10.29 6.85 -1.22
C GLU A 50 -9.59 8.13 -1.72
N ASN A 51 -9.42 9.12 -0.85
CA ASN A 51 -8.74 10.37 -1.16
C ASN A 51 -7.23 10.36 -0.89
N LEU A 52 -6.68 9.23 -0.43
CA LEU A 52 -5.24 9.00 -0.37
C LEU A 52 -4.72 8.95 -1.81
N SER A 53 -4.22 10.09 -2.27
CA SER A 53 -3.53 10.36 -3.54
C SER A 53 -3.55 9.21 -4.56
N HIS A 54 -4.39 9.33 -5.59
CA HIS A 54 -4.15 8.61 -6.83
C HIS A 54 -2.82 9.10 -7.42
N GLU A 55 -1.89 8.19 -7.72
CA GLU A 55 -0.75 8.54 -8.56
C GLU A 55 -1.28 8.93 -9.94
N ASP A 56 -1.06 10.18 -10.33
CA ASP A 56 -1.40 10.70 -11.66
C ASP A 56 -0.46 10.08 -12.70
N ARG A 57 -0.74 8.84 -13.11
CA ARG A 57 0.06 8.10 -14.09
C ARG A 57 -0.46 8.38 -15.50
N TYR A 58 0.24 9.23 -16.25
CA TYR A 58 -0.07 9.50 -17.63
C TYR A 58 0.50 8.42 -18.57
N PRO A 59 -0.09 8.24 -19.76
CA PRO A 59 0.49 7.40 -20.82
C PRO A 59 1.95 7.73 -21.19
N SER A 60 2.40 8.97 -20.95
CA SER A 60 3.79 9.42 -21.12
C SER A 60 4.77 8.80 -20.14
N ASP A 61 4.27 8.29 -19.00
CA ASP A 61 5.11 7.85 -17.88
C ASP A 61 5.47 6.36 -18.00
N TYR A 62 5.03 5.71 -19.08
CA TYR A 62 5.30 4.30 -19.35
C TYR A 62 6.42 4.16 -20.35
N PHE A 63 7.43 3.36 -20.00
CA PHE A 63 8.42 2.91 -20.96
C PHE A 63 7.93 1.63 -21.63
N VAL A 64 7.76 1.64 -22.95
CA VAL A 64 7.25 0.48 -23.71
C VAL A 64 8.35 -0.13 -24.55
N LEU A 65 8.56 -1.43 -24.38
CA LEU A 65 9.41 -2.27 -25.23
C LEU A 65 8.54 -3.19 -26.08
N TYR A 66 9.08 -3.62 -27.21
CA TYR A 66 8.41 -4.56 -28.10
C TYR A 66 9.27 -5.80 -28.30
N ALA A 67 8.64 -6.97 -28.19
CA ALA A 67 9.18 -8.26 -28.60
C ALA A 67 8.28 -8.79 -29.74
N ASP A 68 8.75 -8.69 -30.97
CA ASP A 68 7.91 -8.82 -32.16
C ASP A 68 6.73 -7.82 -32.13
N GLU A 69 5.49 -8.31 -32.11
CA GLU A 69 4.24 -7.54 -32.04
C GLU A 69 3.73 -7.36 -30.60
N LEU A 70 4.46 -7.88 -29.60
CA LEU A 70 4.03 -7.93 -28.21
C LEU A 70 4.62 -6.74 -27.43
N SER A 71 3.76 -5.87 -26.90
CA SER A 71 4.16 -4.71 -26.10
C SER A 71 4.42 -5.10 -24.63
N CYS A 72 5.47 -4.52 -24.05
CA CYS A 72 5.90 -4.77 -22.68
C CYS A 72 6.08 -3.44 -21.97
N VAL A 73 5.22 -3.15 -20.99
CA VAL A 73 5.31 -1.93 -20.18
C VAL A 73 6.31 -2.13 -19.05
N VAL A 74 7.27 -1.21 -18.94
CA VAL A 74 8.29 -1.15 -17.89
C VAL A 74 8.09 0.16 -17.12
N HIS A 75 7.90 0.07 -15.80
CA HIS A 75 7.70 1.25 -14.95
C HIS A 75 9.01 1.86 -14.43
N SER A 76 10.05 1.03 -14.25
CA SER A 76 11.34 1.52 -13.76
C SER A 76 12.21 2.00 -14.93
N GLU A 77 12.58 3.28 -14.90
CA GLU A 77 13.49 3.86 -15.91
C GLU A 77 14.84 3.14 -15.95
N ALA A 78 15.40 2.80 -14.79
CA ALA A 78 16.67 2.08 -14.69
C ALA A 78 16.57 0.70 -15.34
N LEU A 79 15.48 -0.03 -15.10
CA LEU A 79 15.25 -1.33 -15.73
C LEU A 79 15.05 -1.18 -17.23
N TYR A 80 14.32 -0.17 -17.68
CA TYR A 80 14.12 0.11 -19.09
C TYR A 80 15.45 0.36 -19.80
N LYS A 81 16.31 1.21 -19.24
CA LYS A 81 17.67 1.46 -19.76
C LYS A 81 18.51 0.18 -19.79
N ALA A 82 18.45 -0.64 -18.73
CA ALA A 82 19.15 -1.92 -18.68
C ALA A 82 18.69 -2.87 -19.80
N LEU A 83 17.38 -3.01 -20.00
CA LEU A 83 16.80 -3.84 -21.05
C LEU A 83 17.15 -3.32 -22.46
N CYS A 84 17.16 -1.99 -22.65
CA CYS A 84 17.59 -1.37 -23.90
C CYS A 84 19.05 -1.63 -24.26
N SER A 85 19.92 -1.82 -23.25
CA SER A 85 21.34 -2.12 -23.48
C SER A 85 21.60 -3.55 -23.97
N LEU A 86 20.62 -4.46 -23.83
CA LEU A 86 20.76 -5.85 -24.21
C LEU A 86 20.63 -6.06 -25.73
N PRO A 87 21.35 -7.03 -26.31
CA PRO A 87 21.05 -7.51 -27.65
C PRO A 87 19.60 -7.99 -27.76
N GLU A 88 18.95 -7.71 -28.88
CA GLU A 88 17.53 -7.99 -29.10
C GLU A 88 17.12 -9.42 -28.73
N LYS A 89 17.88 -10.44 -29.15
CA LYS A 89 17.58 -11.84 -28.81
C LYS A 89 17.64 -12.11 -27.30
N GLN A 90 18.54 -11.45 -26.57
CA GLN A 90 18.64 -11.61 -25.12
C GLN A 90 17.47 -10.89 -24.42
N ARG A 91 17.12 -9.70 -24.90
CA ARG A 91 15.97 -8.93 -24.42
C ARG A 91 14.66 -9.69 -24.66
N ASN A 92 14.41 -10.17 -25.88
CA ASN A 92 13.14 -10.82 -26.24
C ASN A 92 12.90 -12.08 -25.43
N VAL A 93 13.94 -12.87 -25.10
CA VAL A 93 13.80 -14.02 -24.20
C VAL A 93 13.26 -13.60 -22.83
N LEU A 94 13.74 -12.49 -22.26
CA LEU A 94 13.22 -11.98 -20.99
C LEU A 94 11.80 -11.43 -21.13
N LEU A 95 11.51 -10.72 -22.22
CA LEU A 95 10.19 -10.14 -22.44
C LEU A 95 9.11 -11.23 -22.58
N PHE A 96 9.36 -12.29 -23.35
CA PHE A 96 8.43 -13.41 -23.49
C PHE A 96 8.21 -14.17 -22.17
N ASP A 97 9.27 -14.35 -21.38
CA ASP A 97 9.22 -15.04 -20.09
C ASP A 97 8.43 -14.22 -19.06
N PHE A 98 8.82 -12.97 -18.79
CA PHE A 98 8.26 -12.18 -17.69
C PHE A 98 6.93 -11.50 -18.02
N TRP A 99 6.71 -11.01 -19.24
CA TRP A 99 5.46 -10.31 -19.59
C TRP A 99 4.36 -11.25 -20.10
N TYR A 100 4.74 -12.37 -20.70
CA TYR A 100 3.79 -13.28 -21.35
C TYR A 100 3.78 -14.69 -20.76
N ALA A 101 4.62 -14.98 -19.76
CA ALA A 101 4.71 -16.27 -19.10
C ALA A 101 4.96 -17.44 -20.06
N PHE A 102 5.68 -17.20 -21.18
CA PHE A 102 5.99 -18.25 -22.14
C PHE A 102 7.00 -19.24 -21.56
N THR A 103 6.76 -20.52 -21.77
CA THR A 103 7.69 -21.58 -21.44
C THR A 103 8.92 -21.56 -22.34
N ASP A 104 10.02 -22.16 -21.89
CA ASP A 104 11.25 -22.29 -22.70
C ASP A 104 11.00 -22.92 -24.08
N VAL A 105 10.02 -23.83 -24.18
CA VAL A 105 9.64 -24.49 -25.43
C VAL A 105 8.88 -23.52 -26.36
N GLU A 106 7.97 -22.72 -25.82
CA GLU A 106 7.23 -21.71 -26.59
C GLU A 106 8.15 -20.59 -27.07
N ILE A 107 9.06 -20.12 -26.21
CA ILE A 107 10.09 -19.13 -26.56
C ILE A 107 10.99 -19.70 -27.66
N ALA A 108 11.47 -20.94 -27.50
CA ALA A 108 12.32 -21.61 -28.49
C ALA A 108 11.62 -21.71 -29.85
N LYS A 109 10.35 -22.13 -29.86
CA LYS A 109 9.54 -22.23 -31.07
C LYS A 109 9.34 -20.87 -31.73
N ARG A 110 9.01 -19.83 -30.95
CA ARG A 110 8.72 -18.49 -31.46
C ARG A 110 9.96 -17.80 -32.02
N MET A 111 11.10 -17.97 -31.36
CA MET A 111 12.37 -17.38 -31.79
C MET A 111 13.14 -18.24 -32.80
N GLU A 112 12.59 -19.40 -33.20
CA GLU A 112 13.22 -20.38 -34.09
C GLU A 112 14.62 -20.82 -33.61
N VAL A 113 14.74 -21.09 -32.30
CA VAL A 113 15.99 -21.54 -31.66
C VAL A 113 15.76 -22.80 -30.82
N THR A 114 16.85 -23.41 -30.34
CA THR A 114 16.75 -24.52 -29.38
C THR A 114 16.47 -24.00 -27.96
N THR A 115 15.83 -24.83 -27.12
CA THR A 115 15.64 -24.55 -25.68
C THR A 115 16.97 -24.29 -24.96
N ARG A 116 18.05 -24.98 -25.36
CA ARG A 116 19.42 -24.74 -24.87
C ARG A 116 19.90 -23.32 -25.18
N THR A 117 19.56 -22.80 -26.36
CA THR A 117 19.87 -21.42 -26.76
C THR A 117 19.07 -20.43 -25.93
N VAL A 118 17.77 -20.66 -25.68
CA VAL A 118 16.94 -19.83 -24.80
C VAL A 118 17.57 -19.70 -23.41
N TYR A 119 17.95 -20.83 -22.78
CA TYR A 119 18.64 -20.84 -21.49
C TYR A 119 19.92 -19.99 -21.52
N ASN A 120 20.75 -20.14 -22.56
CA ASN A 120 22.00 -19.40 -22.68
C ASN A 120 21.77 -17.89 -22.88
N LEU A 121 20.77 -17.51 -23.68
CA LEU A 121 20.37 -16.12 -23.88
C LEU A 121 19.89 -15.50 -22.57
N ARG A 122 19.00 -16.18 -21.84
CA ARG A 122 18.50 -15.75 -20.53
C ARG A 122 19.64 -15.55 -19.53
N ARG A 123 20.56 -16.52 -19.44
CA ARG A 123 21.73 -16.44 -18.55
C ARG A 123 22.62 -15.23 -18.87
N ARG A 124 22.89 -14.98 -20.15
CA ARG A 124 23.70 -13.83 -20.60
C ARG A 124 23.00 -12.50 -20.34
N ALA A 125 21.69 -12.44 -20.61
CA ALA A 125 20.85 -11.29 -20.30
C ALA A 125 20.94 -10.92 -18.81
N PHE A 126 20.72 -11.89 -17.91
CA PHE A 126 20.81 -11.63 -16.47
C PHE A 126 22.20 -11.17 -16.03
N GLN A 127 23.25 -11.76 -16.59
CA GLN A 127 24.61 -11.32 -16.30
C GLN A 127 24.86 -9.87 -16.74
N ALA A 128 24.40 -9.50 -17.93
CA ALA A 128 24.53 -8.14 -18.46
C ALA A 128 23.71 -7.12 -17.65
N ILE A 129 22.45 -7.44 -17.30
CA ILE A 129 21.64 -6.59 -16.42
C ILE A 129 22.33 -6.41 -15.06
N ARG A 130 22.84 -7.48 -14.46
CA ARG A 130 23.56 -7.40 -13.20
C ARG A 130 24.76 -6.45 -13.30
N THR A 131 25.60 -6.61 -14.32
CA THR A 131 26.73 -5.70 -14.57
C THR A 131 26.26 -4.26 -14.75
N PHE A 132 25.15 -4.02 -15.45
CA PHE A 132 24.59 -2.68 -15.64
C PHE A 132 24.23 -2.01 -14.30
N TYR A 133 23.57 -2.73 -13.39
CA TYR A 133 23.23 -2.20 -12.05
C TYR A 133 24.46 -2.00 -11.17
N GLU A 134 25.45 -2.91 -11.23
CA GLU A 134 26.70 -2.78 -10.48
C GLU A 134 27.49 -1.54 -10.94
N GLN A 135 27.52 -1.26 -12.26
CA GLN A 135 28.19 -0.08 -12.82
C GLN A 135 27.42 1.23 -12.58
N GLY A 136 26.08 1.21 -12.66
CA GLY A 136 25.24 2.39 -12.40
C GLY A 136 25.17 2.79 -10.93
N SER A 137 25.43 1.86 -10.00
CA SER A 137 25.56 2.15 -8.56
C SER A 137 26.88 2.86 -8.18
N SER A 138 27.73 3.16 -9.16
CA SER A 138 29.02 3.85 -8.98
C SER A 138 29.00 5.32 -9.42
N GLU A 139 27.83 5.91 -9.68
CA GLU A 139 27.75 7.37 -9.83
C GLU A 139 27.81 8.07 -8.44
N PRO A 140 28.63 9.13 -8.29
CA PRO A 140 28.98 9.75 -7.00
C PRO A 140 27.86 10.56 -6.32
#